data_AF-A0A8J7F7T5-F1
#
_entry.id   AF-A0A8J7F7T5-F1
#
_cell.length_a   1.000
_cell.length_b   1.000
_cell.length_c   1.000
_cell.angle_alpha   90.00
_cell.angle_beta   90.00
_cell.angle_gamma   90.00
#
_symmetry.space_group_name_H-M   'P 1'
#
loop_
_entity.id
_entity.type
_entity.pdbx_description
1 polymer ?
#
loop_
_entity_poly.entity_id
_entity_poly.type
_entity_poly.pdbx_seq_one_letter_code
_entity_poly.pdbx_strand_id
1 'polypeptide(L)'
;MFKKATKSNLKIRLALSGASGSGKTYSALSIASNLGNRIALIDTERGSASKYADLFNFDTCELTNHHPAKYIEAIRQAEEMGYDIIIIDLLTHAW
;
A
#
# COMPACT_ATOMS: atom_id res chain seq x y z
N MET A 1 -30.94 -16.65 -16.46
CA MET A 1 -31.14 -16.20 -15.05
C MET A 1 -29.76 -15.90 -14.46
N PHE A 2 -29.52 -14.67 -14.00
CA PHE A 2 -28.23 -14.29 -13.42
C PHE A 2 -28.08 -14.89 -12.01
N LYS A 3 -26.92 -15.48 -11.72
CA LYS A 3 -26.57 -16.05 -10.42
C LYS A 3 -25.43 -15.24 -9.83
N LYS A 4 -25.48 -15.00 -8.51
CA LYS A 4 -24.41 -14.30 -7.80
C LYS A 4 -23.11 -15.09 -7.94
N ALA A 5 -22.13 -14.50 -8.62
CA ALA A 5 -20.79 -15.08 -8.67
C ALA A 5 -20.19 -15.05 -7.25
N THR A 6 -19.64 -16.17 -6.79
CA THR A 6 -18.94 -16.27 -5.51
C THR A 6 -17.45 -16.49 -5.79
N LYS A 7 -16.62 -15.48 -5.52
CA LYS A 7 -15.17 -15.67 -5.42
C LYS A 7 -14.82 -16.05 -3.99
N SER A 8 -13.97 -17.05 -3.82
CA SER A 8 -13.27 -17.35 -2.58
C SER A 8 -12.39 -16.15 -2.19
N ASN A 9 -12.06 -16.06 -0.90
CA ASN A 9 -11.43 -14.93 -0.22
C ASN A 9 -9.98 -14.64 -0.70
N LEU A 10 -9.82 -14.25 -1.97
CA LEU A 10 -8.52 -14.02 -2.60
C LEU A 10 -8.04 -12.60 -2.31
N LYS A 11 -6.85 -12.49 -1.72
CA LYS A 11 -6.14 -11.22 -1.60
C LYS A 11 -5.70 -10.74 -2.97
N ILE A 12 -5.93 -9.45 -3.25
CA ILE A 12 -5.52 -8.82 -4.50
C ILE A 12 -4.01 -8.50 -4.40
N ARG A 13 -3.27 -8.78 -5.48
CA ARG A 13 -1.91 -8.26 -5.70
C ARG A 13 -1.99 -7.32 -6.89
N LEU A 14 -1.76 -6.04 -6.66
CA LEU A 14 -1.94 -4.98 -7.65
C LEU A 14 -0.64 -4.17 -7.76
N ALA A 15 -0.20 -3.92 -8.99
CA ALA A 15 0.86 -2.97 -9.29
C ALA A 15 0.25 -1.77 -10.03
N LEU A 16 0.58 -0.56 -9.57
CA LEU A 16 0.24 0.68 -10.24
C LEU A 16 1.52 1.29 -10.81
N SER A 17 1.56 1.48 -12.13
CA SER A 17 2.72 2.03 -12.84
C SER A 17 2.32 3.27 -13.62
N GLY A 18 3.24 4.23 -13.69
CA GLY A 18 3.01 5.55 -14.31
C GLY A 18 4.12 6.52 -13.94
N ALA A 19 4.27 7.58 -14.75
CA ALA A 19 5.25 8.63 -14.52
C ALA A 19 5.10 9.30 -13.15
N SER A 20 6.13 10.02 -12.69
CA SER A 20 6.00 10.86 -11.49
C SER A 20 4.86 11.87 -11.67
N GLY A 21 4.09 12.11 -10.62
CA GLY A 21 2.92 13.00 -10.67
C GLY A 21 1.65 12.41 -11.32
N SER A 22 1.66 11.18 -11.82
CA SER A 22 0.47 10.57 -12.46
C SER A 22 -0.61 10.09 -11.48
N GLY A 23 -0.52 10.43 -10.18
CA GLY A 23 -1.53 10.09 -9.18
C GLY A 23 -1.47 8.65 -8.63
N LYS A 24 -0.31 7.98 -8.67
CA LYS A 24 -0.15 6.59 -8.19
C LYS A 24 -0.49 6.43 -6.71
N THR A 25 0.13 7.22 -5.84
CA THR A 25 -0.09 7.20 -4.38
C THR A 25 -1.55 7.44 -4.03
N TYR A 26 -2.13 8.49 -4.60
CA TYR A 26 -3.55 8.82 -4.43
C TYR A 26 -4.45 7.66 -4.86
N SER A 27 -4.20 7.09 -6.04
CA SER A 27 -4.99 5.97 -6.55
C SER A 27 -4.84 4.72 -5.68
N ALA A 28 -3.63 4.43 -5.19
CA ALA A 28 -3.37 3.32 -4.29
C ALA A 28 -4.16 3.47 -2.98
N LEU A 29 -4.09 4.64 -2.35
CA LEU A 29 -4.83 4.96 -1.12
C LEU A 29 -6.34 4.93 -1.33
N SER A 30 -6.84 5.49 -2.45
CA SER A 30 -8.26 5.46 -2.79
C SER A 30 -8.79 4.05 -3.05
N ILE A 31 -8.00 3.18 -3.69
CA ILE A 31 -8.38 1.77 -3.85
C ILE A 31 -8.36 1.07 -2.50
N ALA A 32 -7.32 1.29 -1.70
CA ALA A 32 -7.17 0.65 -0.40
C ALA A 32 -8.30 1.01 0.58
N SER A 33 -8.70 2.28 0.66
CA SER A 33 -9.79 2.75 1.53
C SER A 33 -11.15 2.15 1.20
N ASN A 34 -11.33 1.62 -0.01
CA ASN A 34 -12.55 0.93 -0.43
C ASN A 34 -12.45 -0.60 -0.28
N LEU A 35 -11.28 -1.14 0.07
CA LEU A 35 -11.04 -2.57 0.22
C LEU A 35 -10.87 -3.01 1.69
N GLY A 36 -10.49 -2.11 2.59
CA GLY A 36 -10.19 -2.41 3.99
C GLY A 36 -10.07 -1.15 4.84
N ASN A 37 -9.96 -1.33 6.16
CA ASN A 37 -9.99 -0.22 7.11
C ASN A 37 -8.61 0.09 7.70
N ARG A 38 -7.76 -0.93 7.88
CA ARG A 38 -6.41 -0.78 8.42
C ARG A 38 -5.40 -0.83 7.29
N ILE A 39 -4.89 0.33 6.89
CA ILE A 39 -3.97 0.48 5.76
C ILE A 39 -2.60 0.87 6.31
N ALA A 40 -1.58 0.09 5.98
CA ALA A 40 -0.18 0.46 6.18
C ALA A 40 0.43 0.86 4.83
N LEU A 41 1.05 2.04 4.77
CA LEU A 41 1.82 2.50 3.62
C LEU A 41 3.31 2.56 4.00
N ILE A 42 4.09 1.73 3.31
CA ILE A 42 5.55 1.72 3.38
C ILE A 42 6.06 2.78 2.39
N ASP A 43 6.52 3.91 2.92
CA ASP A 43 6.95 5.09 2.17
C ASP A 43 8.47 5.08 2.00
N THR A 44 8.94 5.03 0.76
CA THR A 44 10.38 5.10 0.41
C THR A 44 10.75 6.42 -0.25
N GLU A 45 9.78 7.35 -0.35
CA GLU A 45 9.87 8.66 -0.98
C GLU A 45 9.93 9.80 0.04
N ARG A 46 10.53 9.55 1.21
CA ARG A 46 10.81 10.55 2.26
C ARG A 46 9.55 11.21 2.84
N GLY A 47 8.52 10.39 3.12
CA GLY A 47 7.28 10.87 3.75
C GLY A 47 6.32 11.56 2.79
N SER A 48 6.51 11.40 1.46
CA SER A 48 5.66 12.03 0.45
C SER A 48 4.19 11.64 0.58
N ALA A 49 3.90 10.43 1.07
CA ALA A 49 2.55 9.92 1.25
C ALA A 49 1.78 10.67 2.35
N SER A 50 2.47 11.19 3.37
CA SER A 50 1.83 11.92 4.49
C SER A 50 1.07 13.17 4.04
N LYS A 51 1.33 13.67 2.83
CA LYS A 51 0.57 14.76 2.19
C LYS A 51 -0.90 14.42 1.92
N TYR A 52 -1.28 13.15 2.01
CA TYR A 52 -2.65 12.68 1.80
C TYR A 52 -3.37 12.32 3.11
N ALA A 53 -2.78 12.59 4.27
CA ALA A 53 -3.34 12.24 5.59
C ALA A 53 -4.65 12.98 5.93
N ASP A 54 -4.93 14.09 5.27
CA ASP A 54 -6.20 14.83 5.34
C ASP A 54 -7.31 14.19 4.47
N LEU A 55 -6.93 13.37 3.50
CA LEU A 55 -7.84 12.75 2.53
C LEU A 55 -8.12 11.26 2.82
N PHE A 56 -7.17 10.57 3.44
CA PHE A 56 -7.27 9.14 3.72
C PHE A 56 -6.78 8.81 5.14
N ASN A 57 -7.38 7.78 5.73
CA ASN A 57 -6.94 7.22 7.01
C ASN A 57 -6.01 6.02 6.77
N PHE A 58 -4.73 6.17 7.11
CA PHE A 58 -3.70 5.15 6.95
C PHE A 58 -2.52 5.45 7.89
N ASP A 59 -1.77 4.41 8.23
CA ASP A 59 -0.52 4.52 8.96
C ASP A 59 0.66 4.45 7.99
N THR A 60 1.75 5.15 8.32
CA THR A 60 2.95 5.21 7.46
C THR A 60 4.18 4.62 8.13
N CYS A 61 4.98 3.89 7.38
CA CYS A 61 6.34 3.47 7.75
C CYS A 61 7.33 4.05 6.74
N GLU A 62 8.15 5.01 7.17
CA GLU A 62 9.19 5.59 6.31
C GLU A 62 10.42 4.68 6.27
N LEU A 63 10.72 4.11 5.11
CA LEU A 63 11.90 3.30 4.84
C LEU A 63 13.02 4.15 4.24
N THR A 64 14.04 4.43 5.06
CA THR A 64 15.24 5.17 4.65
C THR A 64 16.35 4.26 4.10
N ASN A 65 16.25 2.95 4.34
CA ASN A 65 17.15 1.94 3.79
C ASN A 65 16.39 1.08 2.77
N HIS A 66 16.87 1.07 1.52
CA HIS A 66 16.20 0.44 0.40
C HIS A 66 16.66 -0.99 0.11
N HIS A 67 17.43 -1.60 1.00
CA HIS A 67 17.77 -3.01 0.86
C HIS A 67 16.50 -3.89 0.91
N PRO A 68 16.29 -4.87 0.01
CA PRO A 68 15.07 -5.67 -0.07
C PRO A 68 14.64 -6.33 1.26
N ALA A 69 15.61 -6.69 2.11
CA ALA A 69 15.33 -7.23 3.44
C ALA A 69 14.50 -6.28 4.32
N LYS A 70 14.67 -4.96 4.17
CA LYS A 70 13.93 -3.96 4.95
C LYS A 70 12.47 -3.84 4.52
N TYR A 71 12.18 -4.03 3.24
CA TYR A 71 10.80 -4.17 2.76
C TYR A 71 10.14 -5.41 3.35
N ILE A 72 10.84 -6.56 3.37
CA ILE A 72 10.33 -7.81 3.96
C ILE A 72 10.05 -7.63 5.45
N GLU A 73 10.96 -7.00 6.20
CA GLU A 73 10.78 -6.68 7.62
C GLU A 73 9.54 -5.79 7.82
N ALA A 74 9.38 -4.72 7.03
CA ALA A 74 8.24 -3.81 7.15
C ALA A 74 6.91 -4.48 6.81
N ILE A 75 6.88 -5.34 5.78
CA ILE A 75 5.69 -6.15 5.43
C ILE A 75 5.31 -7.06 6.60
N ARG A 76 6.27 -7.79 7.19
CA ARG A 76 6.01 -8.69 8.32
C ARG A 76 5.50 -7.94 9.55
N GLN A 77 6.09 -6.78 9.86
CA GLN A 77 5.61 -5.95 10.97
C GLN A 77 4.17 -5.50 10.73
N ALA A 78 3.82 -5.10 9.50
CA ALA A 78 2.45 -4.74 9.17
C ALA A 78 1.49 -5.94 9.29
N GLU A 79 1.90 -7.13 8.89
CA GLU A 79 1.11 -8.36 9.09
C GLU A 79 0.89 -8.65 10.59
N GLU A 80 1.95 -8.59 11.40
CA GLU A 80 1.88 -8.81 12.86
C GLU A 80 1.01 -7.79 13.58
N MET A 81 1.03 -6.54 13.12
CA MET A 81 0.16 -5.47 13.63
C MET A 81 -1.30 -5.60 13.16
N GLY A 82 -1.61 -6.53 12.25
CA GLY A 82 -2.95 -6.84 11.79
C GLY A 82 -3.52 -5.81 10.81
N TYR A 83 -2.70 -5.24 9.93
CA TYR A 83 -3.19 -4.40 8.83
C TYR A 83 -3.90 -5.25 7.77
N ASP A 84 -4.99 -4.72 7.22
CA ASP A 84 -5.78 -5.39 6.19
C ASP A 84 -5.10 -5.30 4.81
N ILE A 85 -4.40 -4.18 4.60
CA ILE A 85 -3.82 -3.74 3.33
C ILE A 85 -2.43 -3.16 3.58
N ILE A 86 -1.49 -3.54 2.72
CA ILE A 86 -0.12 -3.03 2.69
C ILE A 86 0.12 -2.40 1.32
N ILE A 87 0.52 -1.13 1.31
CA ILE A 87 0.97 -0.39 0.12
C ILE A 87 2.48 -0.20 0.23
N ILE A 88 3.21 -0.36 -0.87
CA ILE A 88 4.63 0.00 -0.98
C ILE A 88 4.73 1.14 -1.99
N ASP A 89 5.10 2.32 -1.52
CA ASP A 89 5.23 3.52 -2.35
C ASP A 89 6.64 4.11 -2.18
N LEU A 90 7.60 3.80 -3.05
CA LEU A 90 7.52 2.95 -4.23
C LEU A 90 8.61 1.86 -4.27
N LEU A 91 8.35 0.82 -5.05
CA LEU A 91 9.20 -0.38 -5.11
C LEU A 91 10.49 -0.18 -5.92
N THR A 92 10.63 0.89 -6.72
CA THR A 92 11.77 1.02 -7.66
C THR A 92 13.14 1.14 -6.99
N HIS A 93 13.17 1.47 -5.69
CA HIS A 93 14.40 1.55 -4.91
C HIS A 93 14.84 0.20 -4.31
N ALA A 94 14.05 -0.87 -4.42
CA ALA A 94 14.31 -2.14 -3.75
C ALA A 94 15.39 -2.99 -4.47
N TRP A 95 16.66 -2.61 -4.31
CA TRP A 95 17.83 -3.32 -4.84
C TRP A 95 18.99 -3.36 -3.84
#